data_AF-A0A2N2BKF1-F1
#
_entry.id   AF-A0A2N2BKF1-F1
#
_cell.length_a   1.000
_cell.length_b   1.000
_cell.length_c   1.000
_cell.angle_alpha   90.00
_cell.angle_beta   90.00
_cell.angle_gamma   90.00
#
_symmetry.space_group_name_H-M   'P 1'
#
loop_
_entity.id
_entity.type
_entity.pdbx_description
1 polymer ?
#
loop_
_entity_poly.entity_id
_entity_poly.type
_entity_poly.pdbx_seq_one_letter_code
_entity_poly.pdbx_strand_id
1 'polypeptide(L)'
;MKKLTSLIMIAVLTTSMIQLHVDAEAISTSKYANILSEVGIFSGSDKGLELDREPTRLEGLVLTLRMLGLEEEAKNYNKKVVDFKDVPAWGEPYVQYAYNLNLTKGISDEHFGSYNHMDRKSYLTFMLRLLGYNDDKNDFAWSNAIEKAVEAGIIKKSEMNSKEFLRSDLAEVSYNTLNTNLKGQNKLLVKSLREKNKIDQTTFDKLSTKIDEGKKVEKPVVAPVVLQEPIIPQAPITPQAPITPQAPITPQGNIKVESFGAIGNGTVDDTIAIQKAINQASATKKTLVFSEKKTYRITKTLLMKSNLHISGYGSTLSMPSQSGLTNMMITEYGKYVENVTVEGLTFASKNDRSGTGYAAGSLTSNVTGLHFTGINNLKVKDVNMYDMNVGIKFGESGTSQINENIILENTHIYRSLTPLLMNTTNDLTMKKGTLDASAGSSRYLHSVYIDKNTSNITFDQVLFKNSPGAGVHLYNGYANTKKSTNIKIINSRVEDSRVGILVFTGANNVIVSNVEIIRVDLGFSIDNAIKLDIDNVRIIEQTALTDVPKGAFRIRNMYQSSIKNVTIDGNNMEAISFNIDNKIVTY
;
A
#
# COMPACT_ATOMS: atom_id res chain seq x y z
N MET A 1 -60.98 6.53 47.56
CA MET A 1 -59.59 6.10 47.87
C MET A 1 -59.23 4.69 47.34
N LYS A 2 -59.62 4.30 46.11
CA LYS A 2 -59.12 3.03 45.49
C LYS A 2 -58.83 3.11 43.98
N LYS A 3 -58.81 4.32 43.39
CA LYS A 3 -58.48 4.53 41.96
C LYS A 3 -57.44 5.64 41.73
N LEU A 4 -56.64 5.98 42.74
CA LEU A 4 -55.56 6.98 42.63
C LEU A 4 -54.18 6.42 42.99
N THR A 5 -54.07 5.12 43.29
CA THR A 5 -52.81 4.46 43.65
C THR A 5 -52.22 3.61 42.52
N SER A 6 -52.93 3.44 41.39
CA SER A 6 -52.46 2.59 40.29
C SER A 6 -51.76 3.34 39.15
N LEU A 7 -51.76 4.68 39.13
CA LEU A 7 -51.03 5.46 38.11
C LEU A 7 -49.65 5.95 38.56
N ILE A 8 -49.36 5.93 39.87
CA ILE A 8 -48.03 6.34 40.40
C ILE A 8 -47.03 5.17 40.35
N MET A 9 -47.49 3.93 40.18
CA MET A 9 -46.63 2.74 40.04
C MET A 9 -46.32 2.36 38.58
N ILE A 10 -46.51 3.28 37.61
CA ILE A 10 -46.06 3.12 36.22
C ILE A 10 -45.15 4.29 35.78
N ALA A 11 -45.16 5.43 36.48
CA ALA A 11 -44.26 6.56 36.22
C ALA A 11 -42.93 6.52 37.01
N VAL A 12 -42.78 5.60 37.98
CA VAL A 12 -41.55 5.45 38.80
C VAL A 12 -40.67 4.27 38.32
N LEU A 13 -41.10 3.53 37.30
CA LEU A 13 -40.34 2.40 36.73
C LEU A 13 -39.59 2.75 35.42
N THR A 14 -39.57 4.02 35.01
CA THR A 14 -38.87 4.47 33.79
C THR A 14 -37.80 5.55 34.01
N THR A 15 -37.47 5.90 35.25
CA THR A 15 -36.52 7.01 35.56
C THR A 15 -35.32 6.65 36.43
N SER A 16 -34.96 5.37 36.56
CA SER A 16 -33.69 4.97 37.14
C SER A 16 -32.89 4.09 36.19
N MET A 17 -32.10 4.72 35.32
CA MET A 17 -30.77 4.32 34.83
C MET A 17 -30.41 5.19 33.62
N ILE A 18 -30.22 6.49 33.84
CA ILE A 18 -29.17 7.17 33.08
C ILE A 18 -27.88 6.70 33.74
N GLN A 19 -27.35 5.56 33.28
CA GLN A 19 -25.95 5.27 33.53
C GLN A 19 -25.17 6.31 32.74
N LEU A 20 -24.66 7.34 33.42
CA LEU A 20 -23.51 8.08 32.93
C LEU A 20 -22.40 7.05 32.74
N HIS A 21 -22.27 6.53 31.53
CA HIS A 21 -21.07 5.84 31.10
C HIS A 21 -20.03 6.95 30.95
N VAL A 22 -19.30 7.21 32.03
CA VAL A 22 -17.99 7.84 31.89
C VAL A 22 -17.08 6.69 31.47
N ASP A 23 -16.75 6.63 30.18
CA ASP A 23 -15.88 5.61 29.64
C ASP A 23 -14.55 5.63 30.40
N ALA A 24 -14.14 4.47 30.93
CA ALA A 24 -12.87 4.32 31.66
C ALA A 24 -11.66 4.75 30.80
N GLU A 25 -11.81 4.71 29.48
CA GLU A 25 -10.85 5.17 28.47
C GLU A 25 -10.67 6.70 28.54
N ALA A 26 -11.74 7.49 28.60
CA ALA A 26 -11.67 8.95 28.72
C ALA A 26 -11.00 9.43 30.03
N ILE A 27 -11.17 8.67 31.12
CA ILE A 27 -10.49 8.93 32.40
C ILE A 27 -8.99 8.66 32.28
N SER A 28 -8.59 7.56 31.63
CA SER A 28 -7.18 7.18 31.44
C SER A 28 -6.42 8.19 30.56
N THR A 29 -7.00 8.61 29.44
CA THR A 29 -6.33 9.53 28.50
C THR A 29 -6.10 10.92 29.11
N SER A 30 -7.00 11.39 29.98
CA SER A 30 -6.80 12.64 30.74
C SER A 30 -5.61 12.57 31.72
N LYS A 31 -5.23 11.38 32.18
CA LYS A 31 -4.18 11.17 33.18
C LYS A 31 -2.78 11.36 32.60
N TYR A 32 -2.51 10.89 31.37
CA TYR A 32 -1.22 11.09 30.70
C TYR A 32 -0.91 12.58 30.50
N ALA A 33 -1.88 13.34 30.01
CA ALA A 33 -1.73 14.76 29.77
C ALA A 33 -1.49 15.55 31.06
N ASN A 34 -2.17 15.19 32.15
CA ASN A 34 -1.95 15.82 33.46
C ASN A 34 -0.54 15.56 33.99
N ILE A 35 -0.06 14.30 33.94
CA ILE A 35 1.29 13.97 34.40
C ILE A 35 2.35 14.75 33.60
N LEU A 36 2.23 14.75 32.26
CA LEU A 36 3.16 15.49 31.39
C LEU A 36 3.07 17.01 31.59
N SER A 37 1.88 17.54 31.91
CA SER A 37 1.69 18.96 32.22
C SER A 37 2.31 19.36 33.55
N GLU A 38 2.19 18.52 34.58
CA GLU A 38 2.78 18.78 35.90
C GLU A 38 4.31 18.86 35.88
N VAL A 39 4.95 18.17 34.93
CA VAL A 39 6.41 18.20 34.74
C VAL A 39 6.84 19.15 33.62
N GLY A 40 5.92 19.96 33.08
CA GLY A 40 6.22 21.00 32.09
C GLY A 40 6.49 20.51 30.66
N ILE A 41 6.27 19.22 30.37
CA ILE A 41 6.45 18.67 29.01
C ILE A 41 5.25 19.07 28.13
N PHE A 42 4.03 18.92 28.63
CA PHE A 42 2.80 19.17 27.88
C PHE A 42 2.14 20.48 28.30
N SER A 43 2.05 21.47 27.40
CA SER A 43 1.46 22.78 27.73
C SER A 43 0.12 22.99 27.02
N GLY A 44 -0.85 23.55 27.76
CA GLY A 44 -2.12 24.04 27.25
C GLY A 44 -2.12 25.54 26.94
N SER A 45 -3.30 26.07 26.63
CA SER A 45 -3.58 27.50 26.49
C SER A 45 -4.33 28.05 27.71
N ASP A 46 -4.84 29.27 27.61
CA ASP A 46 -5.78 29.87 28.56
C ASP A 46 -7.09 29.06 28.70
N LYS A 47 -7.35 28.13 27.78
CA LYS A 47 -8.51 27.22 27.78
C LYS A 47 -8.20 25.83 28.34
N GLY A 48 -7.04 25.66 28.97
CA GLY A 48 -6.59 24.37 29.51
C GLY A 48 -5.82 23.54 28.48
N LEU A 49 -5.78 22.21 28.67
CA LEU A 49 -4.94 21.30 27.88
C LEU A 49 -5.45 21.04 26.44
N GLU A 50 -6.72 21.37 26.18
CA GLU A 50 -7.39 21.24 24.88
C GLU A 50 -7.29 19.82 24.29
N LEU A 51 -7.61 18.79 25.07
CA LEU A 51 -7.37 17.38 24.72
C LEU A 51 -8.16 16.88 23.50
N ASP A 52 -9.30 17.51 23.20
CA ASP A 52 -10.25 17.07 22.18
C ASP A 52 -10.05 17.74 20.81
N ARG A 53 -8.95 18.48 20.61
CA ARG A 53 -8.58 19.04 19.30
C ARG A 53 -7.32 18.37 18.73
N GLU A 54 -7.19 18.42 17.42
CA GLU A 54 -5.97 18.00 16.74
C GLU A 54 -4.81 18.99 17.02
N PRO A 55 -3.59 18.49 17.27
CA PRO A 55 -2.40 19.32 17.34
C PRO A 55 -1.87 19.67 15.94
N THR A 56 -1.14 20.78 15.83
CA THR A 56 -0.37 21.07 14.60
C THR A 56 0.94 20.29 14.57
N ARG A 57 1.52 20.12 13.38
CA ARG A 57 2.82 19.47 13.21
C ARG A 57 3.92 20.15 14.03
N LEU A 58 3.91 21.49 14.08
CA LEU A 58 4.86 22.27 14.87
C LEU A 58 4.66 22.09 16.38
N GLU A 59 3.42 22.01 16.87
CA GLU A 59 3.13 21.69 18.27
C GLU A 59 3.71 20.31 18.67
N GLY A 60 3.54 19.29 17.82
CA GLY A 60 4.12 17.96 18.07
C GLY A 60 5.66 17.96 18.07
N LEU A 61 6.30 18.76 17.22
CA LEU A 61 7.76 18.89 17.21
C LEU A 61 8.28 19.55 18.49
N VAL A 62 7.64 20.62 18.96
CA VAL A 62 8.02 21.30 20.21
C VAL A 62 7.90 20.35 21.39
N LEU A 63 6.82 19.56 21.46
CA LEU A 63 6.64 18.54 22.50
C LEU A 63 7.76 17.48 22.46
N THR A 64 8.17 17.05 21.27
CA THR A 64 9.29 16.10 21.08
C THR A 64 10.59 16.63 21.69
N LEU A 65 10.90 17.93 21.52
CA LEU A 65 12.08 18.56 22.09
C LEU A 65 11.99 18.73 23.62
N ARG A 66 10.79 19.02 24.14
CA ARG A 66 10.53 19.07 25.59
C ARG A 66 10.75 17.73 26.26
N MET A 67 10.30 16.64 25.64
CA MET A 67 10.55 15.28 26.14
C MET A 67 12.04 14.98 26.32
N LEU A 68 12.92 15.59 25.52
CA LEU A 68 14.37 15.42 25.62
C LEU A 68 15.04 16.39 26.59
N GLY A 69 14.29 17.32 27.21
CA GLY A 69 14.86 18.41 28.00
C GLY A 69 15.74 19.34 27.17
N LEU A 70 15.28 19.64 25.93
CA LEU A 70 16.03 20.41 24.93
C LEU A 70 15.32 21.71 24.49
N GLU A 71 14.26 22.11 25.17
CA GLU A 71 13.46 23.28 24.78
C GLU A 71 14.27 24.59 24.82
N GLU A 72 15.07 24.80 25.86
CA GLU A 72 15.87 26.02 26.00
C GLU A 72 17.01 26.08 24.98
N GLU A 73 17.66 24.96 24.68
CA GLU A 73 18.63 24.87 23.59
C GLU A 73 18.00 25.17 22.24
N ALA A 74 16.78 24.66 22.01
CA ALA A 74 16.04 24.92 20.77
C ALA A 74 15.66 26.40 20.63
N LYS A 75 15.13 27.04 21.68
CA LYS A 75 14.78 28.48 21.69
C LYS A 75 15.97 29.37 21.34
N ASN A 76 17.16 29.00 21.80
CA ASN A 76 18.39 29.75 21.59
C ASN A 76 19.14 29.35 20.31
N TYR A 77 18.59 28.42 19.51
CA TYR A 77 19.23 27.98 18.28
C TYR A 77 19.06 29.02 17.17
N ASN A 78 20.20 29.56 16.70
CA ASN A 78 20.23 30.67 15.73
C ASN A 78 20.90 30.30 14.40
N LYS A 79 21.19 29.02 14.17
CA LYS A 79 21.77 28.55 12.92
C LYS A 79 20.67 28.13 11.96
N LYS A 80 20.82 28.50 10.69
CA LYS A 80 19.95 28.06 9.60
C LYS A 80 20.56 26.84 8.91
N VAL A 81 19.84 25.73 8.94
CA VAL A 81 20.22 24.42 8.37
C VAL A 81 19.34 24.05 7.18
N VAL A 82 18.08 24.47 7.20
CA VAL A 82 17.09 24.24 6.13
C VAL A 82 16.34 25.54 5.81
N ASP A 83 15.69 25.63 4.65
CA ASP A 83 14.97 26.85 4.20
C ASP A 83 13.49 26.58 3.92
N PHE A 84 12.76 26.19 4.97
CA PHE A 84 11.32 25.97 4.86
C PHE A 84 10.55 27.30 4.88
N LYS A 85 9.63 27.46 3.93
CA LYS A 85 8.91 28.73 3.69
C LYS A 85 7.70 28.93 4.60
N ASP A 86 7.23 27.86 5.23
CA ASP A 86 5.98 27.83 6.01
C ASP A 86 6.21 27.70 7.53
N VAL A 87 7.41 28.01 8.01
CA VAL A 87 7.73 28.02 9.44
C VAL A 87 7.57 29.44 10.01
N PRO A 88 6.71 29.66 11.03
CA PRO A 88 6.60 30.97 11.66
C PRO A 88 7.87 31.33 12.42
N ALA A 89 8.16 32.63 12.56
CA ALA A 89 9.38 33.14 13.19
C ALA A 89 9.64 32.58 14.60
N TRP A 90 8.58 32.35 15.40
CA TRP A 90 8.72 31.77 16.75
C TRP A 90 9.07 30.27 16.72
N GLY A 91 8.67 29.56 15.66
CA GLY A 91 8.92 28.12 15.45
C GLY A 91 10.26 27.84 14.78
N GLU A 92 10.85 28.85 14.14
CA GLU A 92 12.09 28.71 13.37
C GLU A 92 13.24 28.10 14.19
N PRO A 93 13.56 28.56 15.42
CA PRO A 93 14.64 27.96 16.21
C PRO A 93 14.41 26.46 16.49
N TYR A 94 13.16 26.07 16.75
CA TYR A 94 12.80 24.67 17.01
C TYR A 94 12.95 23.77 15.80
N VAL A 95 12.45 24.21 14.63
CA VAL A 95 12.53 23.41 13.40
C VAL A 95 13.97 23.24 12.97
N GLN A 96 14.76 24.32 13.00
CA GLN A 96 16.17 24.28 12.65
C GLN A 96 16.96 23.36 13.59
N TYR A 97 16.71 23.45 14.90
CA TYR A 97 17.39 22.61 15.87
C TYR A 97 17.01 21.13 15.74
N ALA A 98 15.72 20.82 15.62
CA ALA A 98 15.26 19.44 15.47
C ALA A 98 15.71 18.80 14.15
N TYR A 99 15.79 19.58 13.06
CA TYR A 99 16.33 19.13 11.79
C TYR A 99 17.82 18.80 11.92
N ASN A 100 18.59 19.67 12.58
CA ASN A 100 20.01 19.44 12.85
C ASN A 100 20.27 18.18 13.70
N LEU A 101 19.32 17.82 14.59
CA LEU A 101 19.38 16.59 15.38
C LEU A 101 18.86 15.33 14.64
N ASN A 102 18.42 15.47 13.38
CA ASN A 102 17.74 14.43 12.61
C ASN A 102 16.46 13.89 13.29
N LEU A 103 15.78 14.70 14.10
CA LEU A 103 14.49 14.36 14.70
C LEU A 103 13.34 14.59 13.71
N THR A 104 13.53 15.48 12.74
CA THR A 104 12.49 15.82 11.76
C THR A 104 13.02 16.01 10.35
N LYS A 105 12.10 15.98 9.39
CA LYS A 105 12.28 16.31 7.97
C LYS A 105 11.07 17.12 7.49
N GLY A 106 11.24 17.83 6.38
CA GLY A 106 10.17 18.51 5.68
C GLY A 106 9.19 17.53 5.03
N ILE A 107 7.99 18.00 4.73
CA ILE A 107 7.03 17.30 3.87
C ILE A 107 7.38 17.48 2.38
N SER A 108 8.24 18.45 2.08
CA SER A 108 8.92 18.68 0.81
C SER A 108 10.22 19.43 1.06
N ASP A 109 11.01 19.68 0.02
CA ASP A 109 12.26 20.44 0.11
C ASP A 109 12.03 21.91 0.57
N GLU A 110 10.83 22.45 0.34
CA GLU A 110 10.51 23.85 0.65
C GLU A 110 9.53 24.04 1.81
N HIS A 111 8.93 22.96 2.35
CA HIS A 111 7.88 23.07 3.38
C HIS A 111 8.08 22.08 4.53
N PHE A 112 7.92 22.57 5.75
CA PHE A 112 7.87 21.78 6.97
C PHE A 112 6.47 21.19 7.22
N GLY A 113 5.42 21.95 6.89
CA GLY A 113 4.02 21.67 7.21
C GLY A 113 3.60 22.21 8.57
N SER A 114 4.08 23.38 9.01
CA SER A 114 3.95 23.86 10.41
C SER A 114 2.52 23.87 10.95
N TYR A 115 1.57 24.26 10.11
CA TYR A 115 0.15 24.40 10.46
C TYR A 115 -0.69 23.20 10.04
N ASN A 116 -0.10 22.18 9.41
CA ASN A 116 -0.82 20.97 9.06
C ASN A 116 -1.24 20.26 10.35
N HIS A 117 -2.42 19.65 10.32
CA HIS A 117 -2.85 18.71 11.36
C HIS A 117 -1.81 17.61 11.49
N MET A 118 -1.35 17.37 12.72
CA MET A 118 -0.43 16.29 13.00
C MET A 118 -1.22 14.99 12.96
N ASP A 119 -0.83 14.09 12.07
CA ASP A 119 -1.34 12.72 12.07
C ASP A 119 -0.49 11.80 12.97
N ARG A 120 -1.09 10.69 13.42
CA ARG A 120 -0.44 9.70 14.29
C ARG A 120 0.88 9.18 13.71
N LYS A 121 0.93 8.87 12.41
CA LYS A 121 2.10 8.29 11.75
C LYS A 121 3.28 9.27 11.72
N SER A 122 2.97 10.53 11.42
CA SER A 122 3.93 11.63 11.47
C SER A 122 4.50 11.82 12.87
N TYR A 123 3.66 11.78 13.91
CA TYR A 123 4.15 11.92 15.28
C TYR A 123 4.98 10.72 15.74
N LEU A 124 4.54 9.49 15.43
CA LEU A 124 5.29 8.27 15.75
C LEU A 124 6.63 8.21 15.02
N THR A 125 6.74 8.79 13.82
CA THR A 125 8.03 8.97 13.14
C THR A 125 8.99 9.84 13.98
N PHE A 126 8.51 10.92 14.61
CA PHE A 126 9.33 11.73 15.51
C PHE A 126 9.74 10.93 16.75
N MET A 127 8.83 10.17 17.35
CA MET A 127 9.11 9.36 18.53
C MET A 127 10.16 8.27 18.23
N LEU A 128 10.07 7.61 17.08
CA LEU A 128 11.04 6.61 16.64
C LEU A 128 12.44 7.21 16.43
N ARG A 129 12.52 8.37 15.78
CA ARG A 129 13.79 9.10 15.63
C ARG A 129 14.37 9.50 16.97
N LEU A 130 13.52 9.96 17.88
CA LEU A 130 13.89 10.31 19.25
C LEU A 130 14.43 9.10 20.03
N LEU A 131 13.90 7.88 19.82
CA LEU A 131 14.42 6.65 20.42
C LEU A 131 15.70 6.13 19.75
N GLY A 132 16.15 6.77 18.66
CA GLY A 132 17.38 6.42 17.94
C GLY A 132 17.18 5.54 16.71
N TYR A 133 15.95 5.29 16.28
CA TYR A 133 15.66 4.68 14.98
C TYR A 133 15.84 5.68 13.84
N ASN A 134 16.27 5.23 12.68
CA ASN A 134 16.61 6.09 11.56
C ASN A 134 15.98 5.58 10.25
N ASP A 135 15.17 6.43 9.63
CA ASP A 135 14.44 6.15 8.41
C ASP A 135 15.26 6.34 7.11
N ASP A 136 16.49 6.85 7.19
CA ASP A 136 17.47 6.85 6.09
C ASP A 136 18.40 5.63 6.12
N LYS A 137 18.47 4.93 7.27
CA LYS A 137 19.31 3.75 7.48
C LYS A 137 18.51 2.45 7.48
N ASN A 138 17.28 2.50 6.97
CA ASN A 138 16.37 1.36 6.85
C ASN A 138 16.01 0.70 8.18
N ASP A 139 16.08 1.41 9.31
CA ASP A 139 15.53 0.88 10.57
C ASP A 139 14.00 0.79 10.51
N PHE A 140 13.41 1.73 9.77
CA PHE A 140 12.01 1.82 9.39
C PHE A 140 11.90 2.77 8.18
N ALA A 141 10.74 2.88 7.58
CA ALA A 141 10.41 3.86 6.56
C ALA A 141 9.23 4.70 7.07
N TRP A 142 9.04 5.92 6.55
CA TRP A 142 7.89 6.74 6.94
C TRP A 142 6.55 5.99 6.77
N SER A 143 6.45 5.14 5.75
CA SER A 143 5.26 4.33 5.48
C SER A 143 4.96 3.28 6.56
N ASN A 144 5.95 2.82 7.33
CA ASN A 144 5.78 1.80 8.37
C ASN A 144 6.05 2.32 9.81
N ALA A 145 6.00 3.64 10.01
CA ALA A 145 6.31 4.24 11.30
C ALA A 145 5.32 3.83 12.41
N ILE A 146 4.07 3.52 12.09
CA ILE A 146 3.09 3.04 13.09
C ILE A 146 3.49 1.63 13.55
N GLU A 147 3.80 0.74 12.62
CA GLU A 147 4.22 -0.64 12.87
C GLU A 147 5.51 -0.66 13.67
N LYS A 148 6.48 0.18 13.29
CA LYS A 148 7.74 0.27 14.03
C LYS A 148 7.52 0.81 15.44
N ALA A 149 6.58 1.73 15.64
CA ALA A 149 6.22 2.22 16.97
C ALA A 149 5.55 1.14 17.84
N VAL A 150 4.78 0.24 17.25
CA VAL A 150 4.26 -0.95 17.96
C VAL A 150 5.40 -1.89 18.34
N GLU A 151 6.32 -2.18 17.41
CA GLU A 151 7.50 -3.03 17.68
C GLU A 151 8.36 -2.45 18.80
N ALA A 152 8.58 -1.13 18.78
CA ALA A 152 9.30 -0.43 19.83
C ALA A 152 8.55 -0.45 21.16
N GLY A 153 7.23 -0.67 21.17
CA GLY A 153 6.39 -0.63 22.37
C GLY A 153 5.98 0.77 22.78
N ILE A 154 5.87 1.70 21.83
CA ILE A 154 5.36 3.07 22.03
C ILE A 154 3.83 3.07 22.07
N ILE A 155 3.20 2.28 21.21
CA ILE A 155 1.75 2.10 21.18
C ILE A 155 1.41 0.61 21.15
N LYS A 156 0.21 0.28 21.62
CA LYS A 156 -0.34 -1.08 21.52
C LYS A 156 -0.81 -1.33 20.09
N LYS A 157 -0.82 -2.60 19.70
CA LYS A 157 -1.36 -3.03 18.39
C LYS A 157 -2.83 -2.59 18.19
N SER A 158 -3.62 -2.51 19.27
CA SER A 158 -5.00 -2.01 19.23
C SER A 158 -5.13 -0.53 18.85
N GLU A 159 -4.09 0.27 19.08
CA GLU A 159 -4.07 1.72 18.87
C GLU A 159 -3.59 2.11 17.46
N MET A 160 -3.26 1.12 16.60
CA MET A 160 -2.75 1.37 15.24
C MET A 160 -3.76 2.06 14.31
N ASN A 161 -5.06 1.86 14.55
CA ASN A 161 -6.13 2.25 13.64
C ASN A 161 -7.04 3.36 14.19
N SER A 162 -6.51 4.25 15.04
CA SER A 162 -7.31 5.39 15.51
C SER A 162 -7.70 6.31 14.35
N LYS A 163 -8.96 6.75 14.31
CA LYS A 163 -9.53 7.54 13.21
C LYS A 163 -9.11 9.01 13.24
N GLU A 164 -8.98 9.57 14.44
CA GLU A 164 -8.50 10.94 14.68
C GLU A 164 -7.25 10.88 15.58
N PHE A 165 -6.38 11.88 15.48
CA PHE A 165 -5.19 12.02 16.32
C PHE A 165 -5.26 13.34 17.09
N LEU A 166 -5.74 13.24 18.32
CA LEU A 166 -6.04 14.39 19.16
C LEU A 166 -4.87 14.70 20.11
N ARG A 167 -4.94 15.84 20.79
CA ARG A 167 -3.97 16.21 21.82
C ARG A 167 -3.95 15.22 22.99
N SER A 168 -5.05 14.54 23.24
CA SER A 168 -5.15 13.41 24.16
C SER A 168 -4.22 12.25 23.73
N ASP A 169 -4.27 11.84 22.46
CA ASP A 169 -3.39 10.82 21.88
C ASP A 169 -1.91 11.26 21.86
N LEU A 170 -1.66 12.54 21.53
CA LEU A 170 -0.32 13.12 21.54
C LEU A 170 0.32 12.97 22.93
N ALA A 171 -0.43 13.22 23.99
CA ALA A 171 0.04 13.07 25.37
C ALA A 171 0.33 11.60 25.72
N GLU A 172 -0.58 10.68 25.38
CA GLU A 172 -0.40 9.25 25.63
C GLU A 172 0.84 8.68 24.93
N VAL A 173 0.97 8.92 23.62
CA VAL A 173 2.12 8.47 22.82
C VAL A 173 3.44 9.01 23.39
N SER A 174 3.45 10.26 23.84
CA SER A 174 4.62 10.89 24.46
C SER A 174 5.01 10.21 25.77
N TYR A 175 4.02 9.94 26.63
CA TYR A 175 4.24 9.27 27.90
C TYR A 175 4.77 7.84 27.71
N ASN A 176 4.18 7.11 26.77
CA ASN A 176 4.60 5.75 26.46
C ASN A 176 6.03 5.75 25.90
N THR A 177 6.37 6.68 25.00
CA THR A 177 7.73 6.82 24.44
C THR A 177 8.79 7.06 25.53
N LEU A 178 8.49 7.87 26.56
CA LEU A 178 9.39 8.07 27.71
C LEU A 178 9.67 6.76 28.45
N ASN A 179 8.69 5.86 28.45
CA ASN A 179 8.74 4.53 29.05
C ASN A 179 9.04 3.42 28.03
N THR A 180 9.63 3.78 26.88
CA THR A 180 10.13 2.84 25.87
C THR A 180 11.66 2.77 25.89
N ASN A 181 12.22 1.60 25.55
CA ASN A 181 13.66 1.39 25.42
C ASN A 181 14.24 2.18 24.24
N LEU A 182 15.43 2.75 24.43
CA LEU A 182 16.24 3.29 23.34
C LEU A 182 16.64 2.16 22.38
N LYS A 183 16.74 2.46 21.09
CA LYS A 183 17.11 1.48 20.06
C LYS A 183 18.42 0.78 20.43
N GLY A 184 18.38 -0.56 20.43
CA GLY A 184 19.54 -1.41 20.69
C GLY A 184 20.03 -1.39 22.14
N GLN A 185 19.26 -0.81 23.06
CA GLN A 185 19.61 -0.72 24.48
C GLN A 185 18.46 -1.26 25.34
N ASN A 186 18.79 -2.02 26.38
CA ASN A 186 17.83 -2.37 27.43
C ASN A 186 17.72 -1.23 28.45
N LYS A 187 17.44 0.00 27.99
CA LYS A 187 17.37 1.22 28.79
C LYS A 187 16.23 2.12 28.31
N LEU A 188 15.29 2.40 29.22
CA LEU A 188 14.19 3.34 28.97
C LEU A 188 14.70 4.76 28.71
N LEU A 189 14.01 5.49 27.84
CA LEU A 189 14.34 6.89 27.56
C LEU A 189 14.37 7.75 28.84
N VAL A 190 13.34 7.66 29.69
CA VAL A 190 13.26 8.42 30.95
C VAL A 190 14.44 8.16 31.88
N LYS A 191 14.97 6.93 31.91
CA LYS A 191 16.19 6.60 32.68
C LYS A 191 17.43 7.25 32.06
N SER A 192 17.55 7.22 30.74
CA SER A 192 18.67 7.89 30.05
C SER A 192 18.65 9.40 30.27
N LEU A 193 17.47 10.03 30.30
CA LEU A 193 17.32 11.46 30.58
C LEU A 193 17.76 11.81 32.01
N ARG A 194 17.41 10.98 33.00
CA ARG A 194 17.86 11.17 34.38
C ARG A 194 19.38 11.04 34.50
N GLU A 195 19.96 10.00 33.91
CA GLU A 195 21.41 9.77 33.91
C GLU A 195 22.19 10.91 33.23
N LYS A 196 21.60 11.53 32.20
CA LYS A 196 22.17 12.68 31.49
C LYS A 196 21.87 14.02 32.17
N ASN A 197 21.26 14.02 33.36
CA ASN A 197 20.80 15.22 34.09
C ASN A 197 19.89 16.14 33.26
N LYS A 198 19.12 15.57 32.33
CA LYS A 198 18.10 16.30 31.56
C LYS A 198 16.79 16.46 32.33
N ILE A 199 16.56 15.61 33.33
CA ILE A 199 15.45 15.71 34.29
C ILE A 199 15.95 15.46 35.72
N ASP A 200 15.25 16.03 36.70
CA ASP A 200 15.52 15.81 38.12
C ASP A 200 14.85 14.52 38.65
N GLN A 201 15.11 14.18 39.92
CA GLN A 201 14.58 12.97 40.53
C GLN A 201 13.05 13.01 40.64
N THR A 202 12.48 14.16 41.01
CA THR A 202 11.03 14.33 41.18
C THR A 202 10.28 14.12 39.86
N THR A 203 10.81 14.66 38.77
CA THR A 203 10.29 14.47 37.41
C THR A 203 10.41 13.02 36.97
N PHE A 204 11.55 12.38 37.23
CA PHE A 204 11.76 10.96 36.93
C PHE A 204 10.75 10.06 37.66
N ASP A 205 10.50 10.29 38.94
CA ASP A 205 9.57 9.49 39.73
C ASP A 205 8.13 9.59 39.19
N LYS A 206 7.70 10.80 38.79
CA LYS A 206 6.40 11.02 38.14
C LYS A 206 6.28 10.32 36.79
N LEU A 207 7.33 10.37 35.96
CA LEU A 207 7.31 9.83 34.59
C LEU A 207 7.55 8.32 34.51
N SER A 208 8.07 7.68 35.56
CA SER A 208 8.38 6.25 35.58
C SER A 208 7.30 5.38 36.26
N THR A 209 6.18 5.98 36.67
CA THR A 209 5.08 5.27 37.32
C THR A 209 4.23 4.51 36.28
N LYS A 210 3.99 3.21 36.48
CA LYS A 210 3.09 2.43 35.60
C LYS A 210 1.63 2.79 35.88
N ILE A 211 0.86 3.02 34.82
CA ILE A 211 -0.59 3.21 34.91
C ILE A 211 -1.25 1.81 34.82
N ASP A 212 -1.97 1.40 35.87
CA ASP A 212 -2.65 0.09 35.93
C ASP A 212 -3.91 0.07 35.04
N GLU A 213 -3.89 -0.73 33.98
CA GLU A 213 -5.04 -1.07 33.14
C GLU A 213 -5.49 -2.51 33.51
N GLY A 214 -6.69 -2.69 34.08
CA GLY A 214 -7.07 -3.92 34.81
C GLY A 214 -6.90 -5.29 34.10
N LYS A 215 -6.02 -6.14 34.68
CA LYS A 215 -5.87 -7.64 34.75
C LYS A 215 -6.25 -8.53 33.53
N LYS A 216 -5.51 -9.59 33.13
CA LYS A 216 -4.40 -10.43 33.68
C LYS A 216 -3.81 -11.28 32.52
N VAL A 217 -2.49 -11.51 32.44
CA VAL A 217 -1.88 -12.55 31.58
C VAL A 217 -0.84 -13.35 32.39
N GLU A 218 -0.97 -14.67 32.38
CA GLU A 218 -0.01 -15.64 32.92
C GLU A 218 1.22 -15.78 32.00
N LYS A 219 2.39 -15.99 32.61
CA LYS A 219 3.69 -16.12 31.93
C LYS A 219 3.86 -17.52 31.29
N PRO A 220 4.37 -17.65 30.06
CA PRO A 220 4.82 -18.94 29.55
C PRO A 220 6.25 -19.25 30.00
N VAL A 221 6.45 -20.51 30.39
CA VAL A 221 7.74 -21.15 30.69
C VAL A 221 8.42 -21.53 29.37
N VAL A 222 9.72 -21.24 29.26
CA VAL A 222 10.57 -21.64 28.12
C VAL A 222 11.16 -23.03 28.38
N ALA A 223 11.04 -23.94 27.42
CA ALA A 223 11.85 -25.16 27.33
C ALA A 223 12.59 -25.18 25.96
N PRO A 224 13.80 -25.77 25.89
CA PRO A 224 14.81 -25.41 24.89
C PRO A 224 14.60 -26.09 23.54
N VAL A 225 14.89 -25.34 22.47
CA VAL A 225 14.91 -25.78 21.07
C VAL A 225 16.19 -26.58 20.80
N VAL A 226 16.03 -27.79 20.27
CA VAL A 226 17.11 -28.58 19.66
C VAL A 226 17.30 -28.08 18.22
N LEU A 227 18.53 -27.69 17.88
CA LEU A 227 18.91 -27.24 16.53
C LEU A 227 18.89 -28.43 15.56
N GLN A 228 18.11 -28.33 14.48
CA GLN A 228 18.34 -29.06 13.23
C GLN A 228 18.83 -28.09 12.16
N GLU A 229 19.75 -28.58 11.34
CA GLU A 229 20.56 -27.80 10.39
C GLU A 229 19.72 -27.06 9.33
N PRO A 230 20.17 -25.86 8.90
CA PRO A 230 19.47 -25.06 7.91
C PRO A 230 19.61 -25.65 6.49
N ILE A 231 18.48 -25.99 5.88
CA ILE A 231 18.38 -26.15 4.42
C ILE A 231 18.48 -24.75 3.81
N ILE A 232 19.46 -24.56 2.92
CA ILE A 232 19.78 -23.29 2.24
C ILE A 232 18.54 -22.75 1.50
N PRO A 233 17.94 -21.63 1.93
CA PRO A 233 16.92 -20.93 1.15
C PRO A 233 17.59 -20.28 -0.07
N GLN A 234 17.03 -20.47 -1.26
CA GLN A 234 17.39 -19.66 -2.42
C GLN A 234 17.17 -18.17 -2.11
N ALA A 235 18.05 -17.33 -2.63
CA ALA A 235 18.14 -15.90 -2.31
C ALA A 235 16.77 -15.19 -2.37
N PRO A 236 16.45 -14.31 -1.39
CA PRO A 236 15.30 -13.43 -1.48
C PRO A 236 15.33 -12.64 -2.80
N ILE A 237 14.22 -12.63 -3.53
CA ILE A 237 14.04 -11.73 -4.66
C ILE A 237 14.00 -10.31 -4.08
N THR A 238 15.14 -9.64 -4.06
CA THR A 238 15.24 -8.21 -3.74
C THR A 238 14.59 -7.42 -4.88
N PRO A 239 13.79 -6.37 -4.61
CA PRO A 239 13.40 -5.41 -5.63
C PRO A 239 14.67 -4.83 -6.25
N GLN A 240 14.95 -5.15 -7.51
CA GLN A 240 15.97 -4.42 -8.25
C GLN A 240 15.51 -2.97 -8.37
N ALA A 241 16.40 -2.02 -8.08
CA ALA A 241 16.20 -0.64 -8.53
C ALA A 241 15.94 -0.64 -10.04
N PRO A 242 15.13 0.29 -10.59
CA PRO A 242 14.86 0.33 -12.02
C PRO A 242 16.18 0.50 -12.77
N ILE A 243 16.71 -0.59 -13.31
CA ILE A 243 17.79 -0.55 -14.27
C ILE A 243 17.11 -0.12 -15.56
N THR A 244 17.36 1.11 -16.03
CA THR A 244 16.95 1.51 -17.38
C THR A 244 17.64 0.56 -18.36
N PRO A 245 16.91 -0.34 -19.04
CA PRO A 245 17.53 -1.21 -20.01
C PRO A 245 18.05 -0.35 -21.17
N GLN A 246 19.28 -0.63 -21.61
CA GLN A 246 19.85 0.01 -22.80
C GLN A 246 19.17 -0.55 -24.04
N ALA A 247 18.88 0.32 -25.01
CA ALA A 247 18.25 -0.07 -26.27
C ALA A 247 19.08 -1.15 -26.99
N PRO A 248 18.48 -2.26 -27.45
CA PRO A 248 19.13 -3.16 -28.39
C PRO A 248 19.54 -2.40 -29.66
N ILE A 249 20.70 -2.75 -30.23
CA ILE A 249 21.19 -2.18 -31.50
C ILE A 249 20.12 -2.41 -32.57
N THR A 250 19.47 -1.34 -33.02
CA THR A 250 18.26 -1.43 -33.83
C THR A 250 18.60 -1.42 -35.34
N PRO A 251 18.02 -2.30 -36.17
CA PRO A 251 18.31 -2.37 -37.61
C PRO A 251 18.00 -1.07 -38.38
N GLN A 252 18.60 -0.94 -39.57
CA GLN A 252 18.45 0.19 -40.48
C GLN A 252 17.02 0.23 -41.07
N GLY A 253 16.29 1.36 -40.91
CA GLY A 253 14.95 1.55 -41.51
C GLY A 253 13.85 2.13 -40.61
N ASN A 254 14.14 2.45 -39.35
CA ASN A 254 13.16 2.88 -38.33
C ASN A 254 12.47 4.23 -38.62
N ILE A 255 11.32 4.42 -37.98
CA ILE A 255 10.52 5.65 -38.06
C ILE A 255 10.54 6.34 -36.71
N LYS A 256 10.95 7.61 -36.64
CA LYS A 256 10.91 8.40 -35.40
C LYS A 256 9.58 9.15 -35.27
N VAL A 257 9.04 9.26 -34.06
CA VAL A 257 7.85 10.09 -33.80
C VAL A 257 8.07 11.57 -34.17
N GLU A 258 9.30 12.07 -34.01
CA GLU A 258 9.69 13.44 -34.38
C GLU A 258 9.57 13.72 -35.88
N SER A 259 9.74 12.70 -36.74
CA SER A 259 9.57 12.85 -38.19
C SER A 259 8.15 13.27 -38.58
N PHE A 260 7.19 13.18 -37.65
CA PHE A 260 5.80 13.58 -37.82
C PHE A 260 5.43 14.82 -37.01
N GLY A 261 6.41 15.49 -36.40
CA GLY A 261 6.23 16.73 -35.63
C GLY A 261 6.05 16.56 -34.13
N ALA A 262 6.28 15.36 -33.57
CA ALA A 262 6.25 15.18 -32.12
C ALA A 262 7.45 15.90 -31.48
N ILE A 263 7.21 16.65 -30.40
CA ILE A 263 8.22 17.48 -29.73
C ILE A 263 8.88 16.70 -28.59
N GLY A 264 8.07 16.09 -27.72
CA GLY A 264 8.55 15.32 -26.58
C GLY A 264 9.13 16.14 -25.42
N ASN A 265 8.56 17.33 -25.16
CA ASN A 265 8.98 18.23 -24.07
C ASN A 265 8.08 18.21 -22.82
N GLY A 266 7.15 17.27 -22.73
CA GLY A 266 6.21 17.09 -21.62
C GLY A 266 5.05 18.09 -21.59
N THR A 267 5.03 19.08 -22.48
CA THR A 267 4.05 20.18 -22.45
C THR A 267 3.20 20.23 -23.72
N VAL A 268 3.83 20.16 -24.89
CA VAL A 268 3.14 20.16 -26.18
C VAL A 268 2.35 18.87 -26.34
N ASP A 269 1.13 18.98 -26.86
CA ASP A 269 0.31 17.82 -27.17
C ASP A 269 0.78 17.15 -28.47
N ASP A 270 1.48 16.04 -28.32
CA ASP A 270 2.08 15.24 -29.39
C ASP A 270 1.10 14.21 -30.01
N THR A 271 -0.17 14.17 -29.54
CA THR A 271 -1.15 13.14 -29.93
C THR A 271 -1.26 12.96 -31.44
N ILE A 272 -1.43 14.06 -32.20
CA ILE A 272 -1.65 14.00 -33.65
C ILE A 272 -0.39 13.50 -34.37
N ALA A 273 0.78 13.98 -33.97
CA ALA A 273 2.06 13.58 -34.56
C ALA A 273 2.34 12.10 -34.32
N ILE A 274 2.15 11.63 -33.09
CA ILE A 274 2.36 10.22 -32.72
C ILE A 274 1.37 9.32 -33.44
N GLN A 275 0.10 9.71 -33.58
CA GLN A 275 -0.87 8.90 -34.32
C GLN A 275 -0.49 8.75 -35.80
N LYS A 276 0.02 9.81 -36.44
CA LYS A 276 0.53 9.72 -37.82
C LYS A 276 1.73 8.78 -37.90
N ALA A 277 2.65 8.85 -36.94
CA ALA A 277 3.82 7.98 -36.87
C ALA A 277 3.43 6.50 -36.68
N ILE A 278 2.45 6.20 -35.81
CA ILE A 278 1.86 4.87 -35.64
C ILE A 278 1.29 4.35 -36.96
N ASN A 279 0.49 5.18 -37.65
CA ASN A 279 -0.11 4.79 -38.93
C ASN A 279 0.95 4.39 -39.96
N GLN A 280 2.03 5.18 -40.08
CA GLN A 280 3.11 4.87 -41.03
C GLN A 280 3.91 3.62 -40.61
N ALA A 281 4.23 3.49 -39.31
CA ALA A 281 4.98 2.36 -38.78
C ALA A 281 4.26 1.04 -39.01
N SER A 282 2.98 0.96 -38.68
CA SER A 282 2.14 -0.22 -38.94
C SER A 282 2.02 -0.55 -40.43
N ALA A 283 1.80 0.47 -41.29
CA ALA A 283 1.67 0.27 -42.73
C ALA A 283 2.96 -0.24 -43.39
N THR A 284 4.12 0.19 -42.88
CA THR A 284 5.43 -0.18 -43.42
C THR A 284 6.12 -1.30 -42.66
N LYS A 285 5.51 -1.79 -41.57
CA LYS A 285 6.07 -2.78 -40.64
C LYS A 285 7.45 -2.39 -40.10
N LYS A 286 7.69 -1.09 -39.98
CA LYS A 286 8.92 -0.51 -39.45
C LYS A 286 8.75 -0.22 -37.97
N THR A 287 9.83 -0.34 -37.22
CA THR A 287 9.83 0.02 -35.79
C THR A 287 9.64 1.53 -35.63
N LEU A 288 8.64 1.91 -34.83
CA LEU A 288 8.39 3.26 -34.35
C LEU A 288 9.26 3.55 -33.13
N VAL A 289 10.08 4.59 -33.21
CA VAL A 289 11.06 4.95 -32.18
C VAL A 289 10.64 6.24 -31.49
N PHE A 290 10.54 6.17 -30.16
CA PHE A 290 10.48 7.33 -29.27
C PHE A 290 11.90 7.63 -28.80
N SER A 291 12.35 8.87 -28.96
CA SER A 291 13.72 9.26 -28.62
C SER A 291 13.92 9.31 -27.11
N GLU A 292 15.09 8.86 -26.65
CA GLU A 292 15.46 8.84 -25.24
C GLU A 292 15.37 10.23 -24.59
N LYS A 293 15.15 10.25 -23.26
CA LYS A 293 15.08 11.46 -22.41
C LYS A 293 14.00 12.46 -22.81
N LYS A 294 13.02 12.03 -23.59
CA LYS A 294 11.86 12.83 -23.97
C LYS A 294 10.59 12.37 -23.27
N THR A 295 9.70 13.33 -23.03
CA THR A 295 8.37 13.09 -22.50
C THR A 295 7.35 13.58 -23.52
N TYR A 296 6.60 12.67 -24.12
CA TYR A 296 5.59 13.00 -25.11
C TYR A 296 4.24 13.08 -24.41
N ARG A 297 3.69 14.29 -24.31
CA ARG A 297 2.38 14.49 -23.70
C ARG A 297 1.30 14.24 -24.74
N ILE A 298 0.30 13.45 -24.38
CA ILE A 298 -0.89 13.21 -25.19
C ILE A 298 -2.15 13.61 -24.42
N THR A 299 -3.17 14.07 -25.13
CA THR A 299 -4.47 14.43 -24.54
C THR A 299 -5.63 13.59 -25.08
N LYS A 300 -5.39 12.78 -26.13
CA LYS A 300 -6.38 11.84 -26.68
C LYS A 300 -5.78 10.46 -26.87
N THR A 301 -6.67 9.47 -26.93
CA THR A 301 -6.34 8.07 -27.17
C THR A 301 -5.60 7.87 -28.48
N LEU A 302 -4.52 7.09 -28.46
CA LEU A 302 -3.82 6.59 -29.64
C LEU A 302 -4.37 5.21 -30.04
N LEU A 303 -4.55 4.98 -31.33
CA LEU A 303 -5.04 3.71 -31.89
C LEU A 303 -3.87 2.84 -32.35
N MET A 304 -3.73 1.67 -31.73
CA MET A 304 -2.79 0.63 -32.13
C MET A 304 -3.35 -0.19 -33.29
N LYS A 305 -2.51 -0.43 -34.30
CA LYS A 305 -2.84 -1.18 -35.51
C LYS A 305 -1.95 -2.41 -35.64
N SER A 306 -2.32 -3.33 -36.52
CA SER A 306 -1.52 -4.54 -36.74
C SER A 306 -0.11 -4.20 -37.20
N ASN A 307 0.85 -5.07 -36.85
CA ASN A 307 2.27 -4.93 -37.17
C ASN A 307 2.94 -3.68 -36.54
N LEU A 308 2.36 -3.13 -35.48
CA LEU A 308 2.96 -2.02 -34.75
C LEU A 308 4.08 -2.52 -33.85
N HIS A 309 5.30 -2.04 -34.08
CA HIS A 309 6.42 -2.25 -33.17
C HIS A 309 6.89 -0.89 -32.64
N ILE A 310 6.74 -0.65 -31.34
CA ILE A 310 7.20 0.54 -30.62
C ILE A 310 8.47 0.20 -29.84
N SER A 311 9.50 1.02 -29.99
CA SER A 311 10.69 1.06 -29.14
C SER A 311 10.82 2.44 -28.50
N GLY A 312 10.88 2.50 -27.17
CA GLY A 312 10.87 3.76 -26.43
C GLY A 312 11.77 3.81 -25.21
N TYR A 313 12.85 3.02 -25.19
CA TYR A 313 13.82 2.99 -24.09
C TYR A 313 14.21 4.41 -23.66
N GLY A 314 14.12 4.70 -22.35
CA GLY A 314 14.45 6.01 -21.79
C GLY A 314 13.50 7.15 -22.13
N SER A 315 12.37 6.89 -22.80
CA SER A 315 11.34 7.88 -23.10
C SER A 315 10.06 7.66 -22.29
N THR A 316 9.23 8.70 -22.18
CA THR A 316 7.95 8.65 -21.47
C THR A 316 6.81 9.10 -22.38
N LEU A 317 5.74 8.33 -22.46
CA LEU A 317 4.44 8.77 -22.96
C LEU A 317 3.59 9.18 -21.75
N SER A 318 3.10 10.42 -21.72
CA SER A 318 2.35 10.95 -20.57
C SER A 318 0.95 11.42 -20.97
N MET A 319 -0.05 11.08 -20.15
CA MET A 319 -1.41 11.62 -20.27
C MET A 319 -1.85 12.17 -18.91
N PRO A 320 -2.26 13.45 -18.80
CA PRO A 320 -2.78 13.98 -17.55
C PRO A 320 -4.08 13.28 -17.15
N SER A 321 -4.49 13.42 -15.89
CA SER A 321 -5.75 12.85 -15.43
C SER A 321 -6.94 13.35 -16.24
N GLN A 322 -7.95 12.48 -16.39
CA GLN A 322 -9.09 12.70 -17.26
C GLN A 322 -10.37 12.81 -16.45
N SER A 323 -11.35 13.60 -16.92
CA SER A 323 -12.65 13.72 -16.26
C SER A 323 -13.44 12.41 -16.25
N GLY A 324 -13.20 11.54 -17.22
CA GLY A 324 -13.78 10.21 -17.33
C GLY A 324 -12.75 9.18 -17.81
N LEU A 325 -13.15 7.90 -17.80
CA LEU A 325 -12.28 6.79 -18.18
C LEU A 325 -11.78 6.94 -19.61
N THR A 326 -10.47 7.00 -19.78
CA THR A 326 -9.78 7.22 -21.06
C THR A 326 -8.62 6.25 -21.19
N ASN A 327 -8.31 5.81 -22.42
CA ASN A 327 -7.16 4.95 -22.68
C ASN A 327 -6.04 5.80 -23.28
N MET A 328 -4.78 5.59 -22.88
CA MET A 328 -3.64 6.20 -23.59
C MET A 328 -3.50 5.54 -24.96
N MET A 329 -3.49 4.22 -24.99
CA MET A 329 -3.49 3.45 -26.24
C MET A 329 -4.55 2.34 -26.20
N ILE A 330 -5.25 2.15 -27.32
CA ILE A 330 -6.19 1.05 -27.50
C ILE A 330 -6.02 0.40 -28.87
N THR A 331 -6.25 -0.91 -28.98
CA THR A 331 -6.41 -1.59 -30.28
C THR A 331 -7.52 -0.93 -31.11
N GLU A 332 -7.32 -0.86 -32.42
CA GLU A 332 -8.31 -0.29 -33.33
C GLU A 332 -9.67 -1.01 -33.22
N TYR A 333 -10.72 -0.25 -32.92
CA TYR A 333 -12.05 -0.79 -32.63
C TYR A 333 -12.66 -1.49 -33.86
N GLY A 334 -13.28 -2.66 -33.63
CA GLY A 334 -13.95 -3.43 -34.68
C GLY A 334 -12.99 -4.06 -35.70
N LYS A 335 -11.68 -4.07 -35.41
CA LYS A 335 -10.65 -4.69 -36.24
C LYS A 335 -9.97 -5.83 -35.50
N TYR A 336 -9.53 -6.82 -36.27
CA TYR A 336 -8.58 -7.83 -35.82
C TYR A 336 -7.19 -7.18 -35.81
N VAL A 337 -6.62 -6.99 -34.62
CA VAL A 337 -5.28 -6.42 -34.47
C VAL A 337 -4.31 -7.56 -34.16
N GLU A 338 -3.16 -7.58 -34.83
CA GLU A 338 -2.14 -8.62 -34.62
C GLU A 338 -0.71 -8.09 -34.68
N ASN A 339 0.22 -8.84 -34.10
CA ASN A 339 1.66 -8.59 -34.19
C ASN A 339 2.04 -7.21 -33.64
N VAL A 340 1.70 -6.97 -32.37
CA VAL A 340 2.02 -5.70 -31.70
C VAL A 340 3.15 -5.92 -30.69
N THR A 341 4.19 -5.09 -30.75
CA THR A 341 5.27 -5.07 -29.77
C THR A 341 5.41 -3.67 -29.17
N VAL A 342 5.49 -3.57 -27.84
CA VAL A 342 5.80 -2.33 -27.11
C VAL A 342 6.99 -2.61 -26.20
N GLU A 343 8.11 -1.95 -26.43
CA GLU A 343 9.32 -2.16 -25.63
C GLU A 343 9.98 -0.87 -25.12
N GLY A 344 10.47 -0.92 -23.88
CA GLY A 344 11.31 0.12 -23.28
C GLY A 344 10.60 1.44 -22.91
N LEU A 345 9.32 1.59 -23.26
CA LEU A 345 8.58 2.85 -23.06
C LEU A 345 8.04 2.96 -21.63
N THR A 346 8.16 4.14 -21.03
CA THR A 346 7.46 4.48 -19.78
C THR A 346 6.11 5.13 -20.08
N PHE A 347 5.05 4.71 -19.39
CA PHE A 347 3.74 5.34 -19.42
C PHE A 347 3.50 6.05 -18.09
N ALA A 348 3.04 7.30 -18.11
CA ALA A 348 2.80 8.06 -16.89
C ALA A 348 1.47 8.83 -16.94
N SER A 349 0.75 8.80 -15.83
CA SER A 349 -0.37 9.70 -15.58
C SER A 349 -0.23 10.32 -14.18
N LYS A 350 -1.34 10.79 -13.60
CA LYS A 350 -1.37 11.35 -12.25
C LYS A 350 -2.68 11.02 -11.57
N ASN A 351 -2.61 10.29 -10.46
CA ASN A 351 -3.77 10.00 -9.62
C ASN A 351 -4.07 11.20 -8.74
N ASP A 352 -4.75 12.22 -9.29
CA ASP A 352 -5.07 13.48 -8.58
C ASP A 352 -6.56 13.84 -8.59
N ARG A 353 -7.42 12.92 -9.01
CA ARG A 353 -8.87 13.08 -8.96
C ARG A 353 -9.48 12.14 -7.93
N SER A 354 -10.50 12.58 -7.22
CA SER A 354 -11.24 11.70 -6.31
C SER A 354 -11.94 10.58 -7.09
N GLY A 355 -11.70 9.33 -6.67
CA GLY A 355 -12.42 8.18 -7.21
C GLY A 355 -13.87 8.12 -6.73
N THR A 356 -14.72 7.46 -7.51
CA THR A 356 -16.16 7.28 -7.22
C THR A 356 -16.54 5.80 -7.32
N GLY A 357 -17.69 5.42 -6.75
CA GLY A 357 -18.19 4.05 -6.83
C GLY A 357 -17.21 3.05 -6.20
N TYR A 358 -16.79 2.03 -6.96
CA TYR A 358 -15.81 1.04 -6.48
C TYR A 358 -14.42 1.63 -6.21
N ALA A 359 -14.11 2.84 -6.71
CA ALA A 359 -12.87 3.56 -6.44
C ALA A 359 -13.04 4.66 -5.38
N ALA A 360 -14.17 4.73 -4.69
CA ALA A 360 -14.38 5.70 -3.62
C ALA A 360 -13.31 5.55 -2.53
N GLY A 361 -12.76 6.68 -2.08
CA GLY A 361 -11.64 6.74 -1.14
C GLY A 361 -10.25 6.74 -1.80
N SER A 362 -10.16 6.43 -3.09
CA SER A 362 -8.89 6.45 -3.85
C SER A 362 -8.69 7.81 -4.54
N LEU A 363 -7.44 8.13 -4.88
CA LEU A 363 -7.15 9.07 -5.95
C LEU A 363 -6.94 8.30 -7.26
N THR A 364 -7.47 8.80 -8.37
CA THR A 364 -7.40 8.17 -9.70
C THR A 364 -7.05 9.18 -10.78
N SER A 365 -6.38 8.72 -11.82
CA SER A 365 -6.16 9.45 -13.06
C SER A 365 -7.32 9.31 -14.03
N ASN A 366 -8.19 8.31 -13.85
CA ASN A 366 -9.12 7.80 -14.87
C ASN A 366 -8.44 7.37 -16.19
N VAL A 367 -7.11 7.17 -16.18
CA VAL A 367 -6.35 6.78 -17.38
C VAL A 367 -6.02 5.30 -17.33
N THR A 368 -6.35 4.59 -18.40
CA THR A 368 -5.85 3.23 -18.67
C THR A 368 -4.63 3.34 -19.58
N GLY A 369 -3.50 2.74 -19.20
CA GLY A 369 -2.27 2.80 -20.00
C GLY A 369 -2.44 2.13 -21.36
N LEU A 370 -2.53 0.80 -21.36
CA LEU A 370 -2.74 -0.01 -22.57
C LEU A 370 -4.04 -0.79 -22.47
N HIS A 371 -4.89 -0.70 -23.48
CA HIS A 371 -6.13 -1.47 -23.57
C HIS A 371 -6.17 -2.29 -24.86
N PHE A 372 -6.38 -3.59 -24.74
CA PHE A 372 -6.43 -4.52 -25.86
C PHE A 372 -7.79 -5.21 -25.93
N THR A 373 -8.37 -5.23 -27.13
CA THR A 373 -9.61 -5.92 -27.46
C THR A 373 -9.42 -6.67 -28.78
N GLY A 374 -9.39 -8.00 -28.77
CA GLY A 374 -9.15 -8.80 -29.96
C GLY A 374 -7.72 -8.65 -30.50
N ILE A 375 -6.72 -8.69 -29.62
CA ILE A 375 -5.30 -8.72 -30.01
C ILE A 375 -4.83 -10.16 -30.21
N ASN A 376 -4.04 -10.41 -31.25
CA ASN A 376 -3.27 -11.65 -31.39
C ASN A 376 -1.77 -11.33 -31.47
N ASN A 377 -0.92 -12.13 -30.83
CA ASN A 377 0.54 -11.96 -30.85
C ASN A 377 0.97 -10.57 -30.32
N LEU A 378 0.84 -10.39 -29.01
CA LEU A 378 1.26 -9.18 -28.29
C LEU A 378 2.54 -9.45 -27.50
N LYS A 379 3.49 -8.54 -27.61
CA LYS A 379 4.66 -8.47 -26.72
C LYS A 379 4.75 -7.11 -26.03
N VAL A 380 4.78 -7.10 -24.72
CA VAL A 380 5.13 -5.92 -23.90
C VAL A 380 6.40 -6.26 -23.14
N LYS A 381 7.46 -5.47 -23.30
CA LYS A 381 8.78 -5.78 -22.73
C LYS A 381 9.44 -4.54 -22.13
N ASP A 382 10.02 -4.66 -20.94
CA ASP A 382 10.81 -3.58 -20.33
C ASP A 382 10.00 -2.27 -20.18
N VAL A 383 8.71 -2.39 -19.86
CA VAL A 383 7.77 -1.27 -19.75
C VAL A 383 7.52 -0.91 -18.30
N ASN A 384 7.53 0.38 -18.01
CA ASN A 384 7.13 0.93 -16.71
C ASN A 384 5.84 1.74 -16.85
N MET A 385 4.92 1.63 -15.90
CA MET A 385 3.70 2.44 -15.85
C MET A 385 3.51 3.04 -14.46
N TYR A 386 3.09 4.31 -14.39
CA TYR A 386 2.90 5.02 -13.14
C TYR A 386 1.55 5.73 -13.08
N ASP A 387 0.89 5.63 -11.92
CA ASP A 387 -0.28 6.44 -11.54
C ASP A 387 -1.48 6.24 -12.48
N MET A 388 -1.73 4.98 -12.86
CA MET A 388 -2.83 4.62 -13.75
C MET A 388 -4.10 4.27 -12.97
N ASN A 389 -5.26 4.50 -13.58
CA ASN A 389 -6.48 3.84 -13.15
C ASN A 389 -6.38 2.33 -13.41
N VAL A 390 -5.98 1.95 -14.63
CA VAL A 390 -5.60 0.58 -14.98
C VAL A 390 -4.32 0.60 -15.79
N GLY A 391 -3.32 -0.19 -15.44
CA GLY A 391 -2.08 -0.22 -16.23
C GLY A 391 -2.29 -0.86 -17.58
N ILE A 392 -2.54 -2.17 -17.57
CA ILE A 392 -2.86 -2.96 -18.77
C ILE A 392 -4.24 -3.58 -18.61
N LYS A 393 -5.08 -3.42 -19.63
CA LYS A 393 -6.43 -3.96 -19.70
C LYS A 393 -6.60 -4.87 -20.92
N PHE A 394 -7.16 -6.05 -20.71
CA PHE A 394 -7.70 -6.89 -21.77
C PHE A 394 -9.22 -6.93 -21.68
N GLY A 395 -9.88 -6.76 -22.82
CA GLY A 395 -11.33 -6.62 -22.94
C GLY A 395 -11.92 -7.46 -24.07
N GLU A 396 -13.25 -7.60 -24.06
CA GLU A 396 -14.02 -8.19 -25.15
C GLU A 396 -13.90 -7.35 -26.43
N SER A 397 -13.73 -8.03 -27.57
CA SER A 397 -13.80 -7.40 -28.88
C SER A 397 -15.23 -7.35 -29.41
N GLY A 398 -15.58 -6.27 -30.11
CA GLY A 398 -16.82 -6.19 -30.90
C GLY A 398 -16.89 -7.21 -32.04
N THR A 399 -15.78 -7.88 -32.38
CA THR A 399 -15.70 -8.93 -33.41
C THR A 399 -15.81 -10.35 -32.86
N SER A 400 -16.13 -10.51 -31.56
CA SER A 400 -16.09 -11.81 -30.84
C SER A 400 -14.72 -12.48 -30.76
N GLN A 401 -13.66 -11.80 -31.21
CA GLN A 401 -12.30 -12.27 -31.12
C GLN A 401 -11.79 -12.18 -29.68
N ILE A 402 -11.07 -13.22 -29.25
CA ILE A 402 -10.37 -13.26 -27.97
C ILE A 402 -8.98 -12.60 -28.08
N ASN A 403 -8.44 -12.17 -26.95
CA ASN A 403 -7.04 -11.75 -26.88
C ASN A 403 -6.17 -13.00 -26.76
N GLU A 404 -5.14 -13.20 -27.60
CA GLU A 404 -4.38 -14.46 -27.65
C GLU A 404 -2.88 -14.26 -27.94
N ASN A 405 -2.05 -15.22 -27.48
CA ASN A 405 -0.61 -15.25 -27.68
C ASN A 405 0.08 -13.98 -27.13
N ILE A 406 0.05 -13.81 -25.81
CA ILE A 406 0.47 -12.57 -25.15
C ILE A 406 1.67 -12.82 -24.24
N ILE A 407 2.70 -11.99 -24.37
CA ILE A 407 3.89 -11.99 -23.52
C ILE A 407 4.04 -10.62 -22.86
N LEU A 408 4.06 -10.61 -21.52
CA LEU A 408 4.45 -9.45 -20.71
C LEU A 408 5.77 -9.78 -20.01
N GLU A 409 6.87 -9.18 -20.41
CA GLU A 409 8.20 -9.47 -19.87
C GLU A 409 8.80 -8.23 -19.21
N ASN A 410 9.33 -8.36 -17.99
CA ASN A 410 9.95 -7.26 -17.26
C ASN A 410 9.06 -5.98 -17.24
N THR A 411 7.78 -6.18 -16.97
CA THR A 411 6.75 -5.13 -17.02
C THR A 411 6.34 -4.74 -15.61
N HIS A 412 6.45 -3.45 -15.30
CA HIS A 412 6.21 -2.93 -13.96
C HIS A 412 5.15 -1.83 -13.98
N ILE A 413 4.14 -1.96 -13.13
CA ILE A 413 3.00 -1.06 -13.05
C ILE A 413 2.84 -0.64 -11.59
N TYR A 414 3.08 0.63 -11.31
CA TYR A 414 3.19 1.20 -9.97
C TYR A 414 2.06 2.16 -9.65
N ARG A 415 1.72 2.24 -8.36
CA ARG A 415 0.73 3.18 -7.82
C ARG A 415 -0.53 3.26 -8.67
N SER A 416 -1.07 2.12 -9.09
CA SER A 416 -2.26 2.07 -9.94
C SER A 416 -3.44 1.53 -9.16
N LEU A 417 -4.69 1.77 -9.59
CA LEU A 417 -5.85 1.19 -8.88
C LEU A 417 -5.93 -0.31 -9.14
N THR A 418 -5.95 -0.71 -10.41
CA THR A 418 -5.85 -2.12 -10.82
C THR A 418 -4.76 -2.25 -11.88
N PRO A 419 -3.52 -2.59 -11.51
CA PRO A 419 -2.39 -2.68 -12.43
C PRO A 419 -2.66 -3.53 -13.68
N LEU A 420 -3.21 -4.73 -13.50
CA LEU A 420 -3.56 -5.63 -14.60
C LEU A 420 -5.00 -6.12 -14.47
N LEU A 421 -5.80 -5.87 -15.50
CA LEU A 421 -7.17 -6.36 -15.61
C LEU A 421 -7.31 -7.17 -16.88
N MET A 422 -7.86 -8.38 -16.80
CA MET A 422 -8.08 -9.20 -17.99
C MET A 422 -9.40 -9.94 -17.99
N ASN A 423 -10.00 -9.98 -19.18
CA ASN A 423 -11.12 -10.82 -19.53
C ASN A 423 -10.97 -11.28 -20.98
N THR A 424 -11.66 -12.36 -21.36
CA THR A 424 -11.70 -12.84 -22.75
C THR A 424 -10.30 -12.98 -23.35
N THR A 425 -9.39 -13.62 -22.60
CA THR A 425 -7.96 -13.69 -22.90
C THR A 425 -7.48 -15.13 -22.84
N ASN A 426 -6.72 -15.58 -23.83
CA ASN A 426 -6.13 -16.90 -23.89
C ASN A 426 -4.61 -16.79 -24.04
N ASP A 427 -3.86 -17.73 -23.47
CA ASP A 427 -2.41 -17.85 -23.69
C ASP A 427 -1.62 -16.56 -23.38
N LEU A 428 -1.66 -16.13 -22.11
CA LEU A 428 -0.89 -15.00 -21.61
C LEU A 428 0.19 -15.49 -20.65
N THR A 429 1.44 -15.11 -20.90
CA THR A 429 2.54 -15.29 -19.95
C THR A 429 3.09 -13.94 -19.50
N MET A 430 3.03 -13.66 -18.21
CA MET A 430 3.77 -12.57 -17.57
C MET A 430 5.00 -13.14 -16.85
N LYS A 431 6.18 -12.69 -17.26
CA LYS A 431 7.46 -13.13 -16.69
C LYS A 431 8.26 -11.94 -16.19
N LYS A 432 8.60 -11.95 -14.89
CA LYS A 432 9.29 -10.84 -14.19
C LYS A 432 8.50 -9.53 -14.25
N GLY A 433 8.14 -9.00 -13.09
CA GLY A 433 7.46 -7.71 -13.06
C GLY A 433 6.84 -7.39 -11.71
N THR A 434 6.23 -6.21 -11.64
CA THR A 434 5.56 -5.72 -10.44
C THR A 434 4.18 -5.20 -10.79
N LEU A 435 3.19 -5.61 -10.01
CA LEU A 435 1.82 -5.13 -10.07
C LEU A 435 1.47 -4.51 -8.71
N ASP A 436 1.64 -3.19 -8.60
CA ASP A 436 1.46 -2.43 -7.36
C ASP A 436 0.16 -1.62 -7.39
N ALA A 437 -0.80 -2.07 -6.57
CA ALA A 437 -2.16 -1.53 -6.49
C ALA A 437 -2.32 -0.42 -5.42
N SER A 438 -1.22 0.19 -4.97
CA SER A 438 -1.19 1.13 -3.85
C SER A 438 -1.99 2.42 -4.02
N ALA A 439 -2.48 2.75 -5.22
CA ALA A 439 -3.38 3.88 -5.40
C ALA A 439 -4.84 3.52 -5.11
N GLY A 440 -5.17 2.24 -4.94
CA GLY A 440 -6.48 1.79 -4.52
C GLY A 440 -6.69 1.86 -3.01
N SER A 441 -7.93 2.11 -2.59
CA SER A 441 -8.36 2.13 -1.18
C SER A 441 -9.49 1.15 -0.86
N SER A 442 -10.11 0.53 -1.87
CA SER A 442 -11.27 -0.32 -1.70
C SER A 442 -10.94 -1.79 -1.98
N ARG A 443 -11.70 -2.69 -1.34
CA ARG A 443 -11.56 -4.14 -1.54
C ARG A 443 -11.84 -4.66 -2.96
N TYR A 444 -12.33 -3.79 -3.84
CA TYR A 444 -12.64 -4.10 -5.25
C TYR A 444 -11.46 -3.84 -6.19
N LEU A 445 -10.37 -3.31 -5.67
CA LEU A 445 -9.17 -2.96 -6.42
C LEU A 445 -8.08 -4.01 -6.14
N HIS A 446 -7.46 -4.54 -7.18
CA HIS A 446 -6.63 -5.74 -7.12
C HIS A 446 -5.31 -5.53 -7.87
N SER A 447 -4.21 -6.18 -7.47
CA SER A 447 -2.96 -6.13 -8.26
C SER A 447 -3.17 -6.78 -9.63
N VAL A 448 -3.84 -7.93 -9.66
CA VAL A 448 -4.42 -8.50 -10.88
C VAL A 448 -5.86 -8.95 -10.68
N TYR A 449 -6.70 -8.64 -11.66
CA TYR A 449 -8.09 -9.09 -11.74
C TYR A 449 -8.31 -9.88 -13.03
N ILE A 450 -8.68 -11.15 -12.89
CA ILE A 450 -8.90 -12.11 -13.97
C ILE A 450 -10.35 -12.56 -13.91
N ASP A 451 -11.08 -12.43 -15.01
CA ASP A 451 -12.48 -12.87 -15.06
C ASP A 451 -12.84 -13.70 -16.30
N LYS A 452 -14.13 -13.72 -16.65
CA LYS A 452 -14.79 -14.55 -17.68
C LYS A 452 -13.99 -14.78 -18.96
N ASN A 453 -14.21 -15.96 -19.54
CA ASN A 453 -13.69 -16.37 -20.85
C ASN A 453 -12.15 -16.30 -20.94
N THR A 454 -11.46 -16.52 -19.82
CA THR A 454 -10.01 -16.38 -19.74
C THR A 454 -9.32 -17.72 -19.48
N SER A 455 -8.30 -18.09 -20.25
CA SER A 455 -7.62 -19.38 -20.08
C SER A 455 -6.13 -19.35 -20.38
N ASN A 456 -5.39 -20.35 -19.86
CA ASN A 456 -3.98 -20.54 -20.16
C ASN A 456 -3.14 -19.31 -19.78
N ILE A 457 -3.21 -18.92 -18.51
CA ILE A 457 -2.51 -17.73 -18.00
C ILE A 457 -1.38 -18.18 -17.08
N THR A 458 -0.19 -17.62 -17.25
CA THR A 458 0.98 -17.89 -16.41
C THR A 458 1.57 -16.60 -15.88
N PHE A 459 1.74 -16.52 -14.56
CA PHE A 459 2.56 -15.53 -13.88
C PHE A 459 3.80 -16.23 -13.31
N ASP A 460 4.98 -15.85 -13.78
CA ASP A 460 6.28 -16.38 -13.34
C ASP A 460 7.18 -15.23 -12.86
N GLN A 461 7.66 -15.30 -11.62
CA GLN A 461 8.51 -14.25 -11.02
C GLN A 461 7.82 -12.88 -10.95
N VAL A 462 6.53 -12.86 -10.60
CA VAL A 462 5.74 -11.61 -10.48
C VAL A 462 5.56 -11.23 -9.02
N LEU A 463 5.76 -9.95 -8.72
CA LEU A 463 5.44 -9.34 -7.44
C LEU A 463 4.07 -8.66 -7.50
N PHE A 464 3.09 -9.20 -6.78
CA PHE A 464 1.78 -8.59 -6.56
C PHE A 464 1.82 -7.86 -5.22
N LYS A 465 1.63 -6.53 -5.18
CA LYS A 465 1.75 -5.79 -3.91
C LYS A 465 0.74 -4.69 -3.69
N ASN A 466 0.57 -4.33 -2.42
CA ASN A 466 -0.22 -3.20 -1.94
C ASN A 466 -1.68 -3.26 -2.39
N SER A 467 -2.26 -4.45 -2.42
CA SER A 467 -3.62 -4.61 -2.94
C SER A 467 -4.66 -4.42 -1.84
N PRO A 468 -5.49 -3.37 -1.89
CA PRO A 468 -6.58 -3.18 -0.92
C PRO A 468 -7.65 -4.27 -1.05
N GLY A 469 -7.70 -5.00 -2.18
CA GLY A 469 -8.58 -6.15 -2.41
C GLY A 469 -7.85 -7.48 -2.32
N ALA A 470 -7.19 -7.88 -3.40
CA ALA A 470 -6.44 -9.14 -3.47
C ALA A 470 -5.22 -8.98 -4.37
N GLY A 471 -4.10 -9.61 -4.03
CA GLY A 471 -2.93 -9.66 -4.92
C GLY A 471 -3.32 -10.31 -6.24
N VAL A 472 -3.95 -11.50 -6.16
CA VAL A 472 -4.53 -12.17 -7.33
C VAL A 472 -6.01 -12.44 -7.09
N HIS A 473 -6.87 -11.93 -7.96
CA HIS A 473 -8.30 -12.22 -7.93
C HIS A 473 -8.73 -12.97 -9.21
N LEU A 474 -9.25 -14.19 -9.03
CA LEU A 474 -9.92 -14.97 -10.06
C LEU A 474 -11.44 -14.90 -9.82
N TYR A 475 -12.16 -14.13 -10.63
CA TYR A 475 -13.59 -13.90 -10.47
C TYR A 475 -14.42 -14.57 -11.58
N ASN A 476 -15.36 -15.44 -11.20
CA ASN A 476 -16.14 -16.23 -12.14
C ASN A 476 -17.66 -16.11 -11.96
N GLY A 477 -18.13 -14.98 -11.42
CA GLY A 477 -19.53 -14.79 -11.03
C GLY A 477 -20.49 -14.41 -12.16
N TYR A 478 -20.04 -14.36 -13.42
CA TYR A 478 -20.86 -13.92 -14.54
C TYR A 478 -21.67 -15.06 -15.17
N ALA A 479 -22.99 -14.94 -15.18
CA ALA A 479 -23.88 -15.88 -15.85
C ALA A 479 -23.55 -15.99 -17.35
N ASN A 480 -23.73 -17.19 -17.91
CA ASN A 480 -23.53 -17.49 -19.34
C ASN A 480 -22.11 -17.24 -19.88
N THR A 481 -21.09 -17.31 -19.01
CA THR A 481 -19.68 -17.18 -19.43
C THR A 481 -18.87 -18.41 -19.08
N LYS A 482 -17.77 -18.64 -19.81
CA LYS A 482 -16.81 -19.70 -19.43
C LYS A 482 -16.01 -19.21 -18.24
N LYS A 483 -15.86 -20.08 -17.24
CA LYS A 483 -15.01 -19.82 -16.07
C LYS A 483 -13.55 -19.79 -16.47
N SER A 484 -12.74 -19.00 -15.77
CA SER A 484 -11.31 -18.94 -15.98
C SER A 484 -10.67 -20.29 -15.68
N THR A 485 -9.78 -20.76 -16.55
CA THR A 485 -9.20 -22.11 -16.46
C THR A 485 -7.73 -22.18 -16.87
N ASN A 486 -6.97 -23.12 -16.31
CA ASN A 486 -5.52 -23.27 -16.55
C ASN A 486 -4.74 -21.99 -16.21
N ILE A 487 -4.77 -21.62 -14.93
CA ILE A 487 -4.08 -20.44 -14.40
C ILE A 487 -2.90 -20.90 -13.55
N LYS A 488 -1.71 -20.37 -13.79
CA LYS A 488 -0.48 -20.70 -13.08
C LYS A 488 0.10 -19.46 -12.43
N ILE A 489 0.38 -19.55 -11.14
CA ILE A 489 1.06 -18.51 -10.35
C ILE A 489 2.28 -19.20 -9.75
N ILE A 490 3.45 -18.94 -10.33
CA ILE A 490 4.67 -19.68 -10.00
C ILE A 490 5.84 -18.76 -9.66
N ASN A 491 6.71 -19.18 -8.75
CA ASN A 491 7.94 -18.47 -8.36
C ASN A 491 7.68 -16.99 -8.02
N SER A 492 6.51 -16.69 -7.46
CA SER A 492 5.96 -15.34 -7.36
C SER A 492 5.77 -14.93 -5.90
N ARG A 493 5.55 -13.64 -5.66
CA ARG A 493 5.31 -13.12 -4.32
C ARG A 493 4.05 -12.26 -4.28
N VAL A 494 3.24 -12.45 -3.26
CA VAL A 494 2.16 -11.52 -2.89
C VAL A 494 2.54 -10.82 -1.60
N GLU A 495 2.45 -9.49 -1.57
CA GLU A 495 2.95 -8.66 -0.48
C GLU A 495 1.94 -7.55 -0.10
N ASP A 496 1.83 -7.22 1.18
CA ASP A 496 1.10 -6.03 1.67
C ASP A 496 -0.34 -5.93 1.11
N SER A 497 -1.07 -7.04 1.10
CA SER A 497 -2.37 -7.14 0.43
C SER A 497 -3.45 -7.64 1.37
N ARG A 498 -4.69 -7.17 1.20
CA ARG A 498 -5.85 -7.62 1.99
C ARG A 498 -6.08 -9.12 1.88
N VAL A 499 -6.10 -9.65 0.65
CA VAL A 499 -6.10 -11.10 0.38
C VAL A 499 -4.91 -11.44 -0.51
N GLY A 500 -4.27 -12.58 -0.27
CA GLY A 500 -3.17 -13.03 -1.10
C GLY A 500 -3.69 -13.47 -2.46
N ILE A 501 -4.37 -14.62 -2.46
CA ILE A 501 -5.01 -15.20 -3.63
C ILE A 501 -6.49 -15.44 -3.32
N LEU A 502 -7.36 -14.76 -4.08
CA LEU A 502 -8.80 -14.85 -4.01
C LEU A 502 -9.31 -15.64 -5.22
N VAL A 503 -9.77 -16.87 -4.98
CA VAL A 503 -10.45 -17.69 -5.98
C VAL A 503 -11.94 -17.65 -5.70
N PHE A 504 -12.68 -16.92 -6.53
CA PHE A 504 -14.11 -16.73 -6.35
C PHE A 504 -14.91 -17.43 -7.46
N THR A 505 -15.84 -18.29 -7.02
CA THR A 505 -16.92 -18.90 -7.81
C THR A 505 -16.49 -19.74 -9.01
N GLY A 506 -15.56 -20.69 -8.88
CA GLY A 506 -15.46 -21.76 -9.90
C GLY A 506 -14.21 -21.85 -10.76
N ALA A 507 -13.11 -21.17 -10.43
CA ALA A 507 -11.89 -21.32 -11.24
C ALA A 507 -11.48 -22.81 -11.31
N ASN A 508 -11.04 -23.23 -12.50
CA ASN A 508 -10.69 -24.62 -12.79
C ASN A 508 -9.21 -24.74 -13.14
N ASN A 509 -8.53 -25.78 -12.67
CA ASN A 509 -7.15 -26.09 -13.06
C ASN A 509 -6.22 -24.89 -12.75
N VAL A 510 -6.10 -24.57 -11.47
CA VAL A 510 -5.28 -23.47 -10.98
C VAL A 510 -4.08 -24.04 -10.24
N ILE A 511 -2.87 -23.60 -10.59
CA ILE A 511 -1.63 -24.03 -9.95
C ILE A 511 -1.00 -22.84 -9.26
N VAL A 512 -0.70 -22.97 -7.97
CA VAL A 512 0.05 -22.01 -7.16
C VAL A 512 1.28 -22.74 -6.63
N SER A 513 2.47 -22.41 -7.13
CA SER A 513 3.69 -23.14 -6.80
C SER A 513 4.90 -22.25 -6.55
N ASN A 514 5.67 -22.51 -5.48
CA ASN A 514 6.83 -21.70 -5.09
C ASN A 514 6.43 -20.23 -4.87
N VAL A 515 5.39 -20.00 -4.06
CA VAL A 515 4.85 -18.65 -3.83
C VAL A 515 5.05 -18.23 -2.38
N GLU A 516 5.53 -17.00 -2.19
CA GLU A 516 5.57 -16.35 -0.89
C GLU A 516 4.40 -15.38 -0.76
N ILE A 517 3.66 -15.48 0.34
CA ILE A 517 2.57 -14.59 0.71
C ILE A 517 2.97 -13.93 2.02
N ILE A 518 3.32 -12.67 1.96
CA ILE A 518 3.98 -11.93 3.05
C ILE A 518 3.11 -10.73 3.41
N ARG A 519 2.85 -10.49 4.69
CA ARG A 519 2.10 -9.31 5.13
C ARG A 519 0.74 -9.18 4.45
N VAL A 520 -0.01 -10.27 4.51
CA VAL A 520 -1.35 -10.39 3.97
C VAL A 520 -2.32 -10.76 5.09
N ASP A 521 -3.52 -10.18 5.10
CA ASP A 521 -4.51 -10.51 6.15
C ASP A 521 -5.04 -11.94 5.98
N LEU A 522 -5.50 -12.29 4.78
CA LEU A 522 -5.94 -13.65 4.44
C LEU A 522 -5.14 -14.22 3.27
N GLY A 523 -4.34 -15.26 3.50
CA GLY A 523 -3.49 -15.86 2.46
C GLY A 523 -4.28 -16.34 1.25
N PHE A 524 -5.27 -17.20 1.48
CA PHE A 524 -6.18 -17.74 0.48
C PHE A 524 -7.63 -17.59 0.90
N SER A 525 -8.44 -17.08 -0.03
CA SER A 525 -9.89 -17.16 0.06
C SER A 525 -10.41 -17.94 -1.13
N ILE A 526 -10.93 -19.13 -0.88
CA ILE A 526 -11.32 -20.11 -1.90
C ILE A 526 -12.82 -20.36 -1.81
N ASP A 527 -13.53 -20.07 -2.89
CA ASP A 527 -14.93 -20.40 -3.05
C ASP A 527 -15.16 -21.15 -4.37
N ASN A 528 -15.58 -22.41 -4.25
CA ASN A 528 -15.96 -23.29 -5.35
C ASN A 528 -14.82 -23.57 -6.34
N ALA A 529 -13.60 -23.87 -5.89
CA ALA A 529 -12.49 -24.21 -6.79
C ALA A 529 -12.49 -25.70 -7.19
N ILE A 530 -12.09 -25.99 -8.43
CA ILE A 530 -11.93 -27.36 -8.95
C ILE A 530 -10.51 -27.50 -9.50
N LYS A 531 -9.77 -28.56 -9.13
CA LYS A 531 -8.38 -28.74 -9.55
C LYS A 531 -7.48 -27.55 -9.19
N LEU A 532 -7.54 -27.11 -7.93
CA LEU A 532 -6.64 -26.12 -7.38
C LEU A 532 -5.47 -26.84 -6.69
N ASP A 533 -4.27 -26.70 -7.22
CA ASP A 533 -3.05 -27.30 -6.69
C ASP A 533 -2.17 -26.21 -6.06
N ILE A 534 -1.98 -26.29 -4.75
CA ILE A 534 -1.15 -25.38 -3.96
C ILE A 534 0.05 -26.16 -3.42
N ASP A 535 1.25 -25.80 -3.87
CA ASP A 535 2.50 -26.51 -3.57
C ASP A 535 3.64 -25.54 -3.24
N ASN A 536 4.42 -25.85 -2.21
CA ASN A 536 5.59 -25.06 -1.79
C ASN A 536 5.24 -23.57 -1.62
N VAL A 537 4.28 -23.31 -0.74
CA VAL A 537 3.80 -21.95 -0.44
C VAL A 537 4.18 -21.56 0.98
N ARG A 538 4.67 -20.33 1.15
CA ARG A 538 4.98 -19.77 2.47
C ARG A 538 4.03 -18.62 2.76
N ILE A 539 3.30 -18.69 3.86
CA ILE A 539 2.42 -17.61 4.32
C ILE A 539 3.01 -17.09 5.63
N ILE A 540 3.57 -15.88 5.61
CA ILE A 540 4.36 -15.33 6.71
C ILE A 540 4.01 -13.87 7.00
N GLU A 541 4.34 -13.40 8.22
CA GLU A 541 4.20 -12.00 8.63
C GLU A 541 2.78 -11.43 8.47
N GLN A 542 1.71 -12.19 8.73
CA GLN A 542 0.34 -11.72 8.45
C GLN A 542 0.03 -10.35 9.08
N THR A 543 -0.58 -9.47 8.29
CA THR A 543 -0.90 -8.08 8.64
C THR A 543 -2.19 -7.98 9.47
N ALA A 544 -2.46 -6.78 10.01
CA ALA A 544 -3.58 -6.54 10.91
C ALA A 544 -4.74 -5.72 10.29
N LEU A 545 -4.83 -5.58 8.96
CA LEU A 545 -5.27 -4.33 8.33
C LEU A 545 -6.67 -4.27 7.71
N THR A 546 -7.55 -5.27 7.79
CA THR A 546 -8.86 -5.16 7.09
C THR A 546 -10.03 -5.92 7.73
N ASP A 547 -11.19 -5.88 7.05
CA ASP A 547 -12.48 -6.52 7.39
C ASP A 547 -12.53 -8.05 7.16
N VAL A 548 -11.45 -8.69 6.68
CA VAL A 548 -11.42 -10.15 6.49
C VAL A 548 -10.82 -10.89 7.68
N PRO A 549 -11.30 -12.12 7.99
CA PRO A 549 -10.67 -12.96 9.01
C PRO A 549 -9.21 -13.21 8.67
N LYS A 550 -8.32 -12.95 9.63
CA LYS A 550 -6.89 -13.16 9.45
C LYS A 550 -6.55 -14.63 9.53
N GLY A 551 -5.89 -15.15 8.51
CA GLY A 551 -5.58 -16.56 8.45
C GLY A 551 -4.90 -16.98 7.17
N ALA A 552 -4.54 -18.25 7.11
CA ALA A 552 -3.90 -18.79 5.91
C ALA A 552 -4.94 -19.20 4.87
N PHE A 553 -5.97 -19.95 5.25
CA PHE A 553 -6.98 -20.47 4.32
C PHE A 553 -8.39 -20.27 4.83
N ARG A 554 -9.25 -19.68 3.99
CA ARG A 554 -10.71 -19.77 4.08
C ARG A 554 -11.24 -20.53 2.88
N ILE A 555 -11.85 -21.69 3.11
CA ILE A 555 -12.30 -22.62 2.07
C ILE A 555 -13.80 -22.86 2.22
N ARG A 556 -14.59 -22.34 1.28
CA ARG A 556 -16.04 -22.56 1.26
C ARG A 556 -16.44 -23.79 0.45
N ASN A 557 -15.72 -24.13 -0.63
CA ASN A 557 -15.87 -25.37 -1.42
C ASN A 557 -14.62 -25.61 -2.27
N MET A 558 -14.07 -26.83 -2.26
CA MET A 558 -12.86 -27.18 -3.03
C MET A 558 -12.88 -28.67 -3.44
N TYR A 559 -12.66 -28.96 -4.72
CA TYR A 559 -12.80 -30.31 -5.31
C TYR A 559 -11.59 -30.72 -6.14
N GLN A 560 -11.18 -32.00 -6.07
CA GLN A 560 -10.06 -32.53 -6.88
C GLN A 560 -8.78 -31.68 -6.76
N SER A 561 -8.54 -31.14 -5.56
CA SER A 561 -7.54 -30.11 -5.30
C SER A 561 -6.54 -30.60 -4.27
N SER A 562 -5.33 -30.05 -4.29
CA SER A 562 -4.26 -30.42 -3.36
C SER A 562 -3.66 -29.19 -2.67
N ILE A 563 -3.29 -29.35 -1.39
CA ILE A 563 -2.50 -28.38 -0.63
C ILE A 563 -1.35 -29.15 0.01
N LYS A 564 -0.12 -28.89 -0.40
CA LYS A 564 1.07 -29.60 0.06
C LYS A 564 2.28 -28.66 0.21
N ASN A 565 3.23 -29.04 1.05
CA ASN A 565 4.45 -28.25 1.33
C ASN A 565 4.16 -26.78 1.68
N VAL A 566 3.10 -26.52 2.46
CA VAL A 566 2.75 -25.17 2.89
C VAL A 566 3.34 -24.89 4.27
N THR A 567 4.12 -23.81 4.37
CA THR A 567 4.61 -23.28 5.64
C THR A 567 3.78 -22.07 6.03
N ILE A 568 3.20 -22.09 7.23
CA ILE A 568 2.42 -20.98 7.76
C ILE A 568 3.11 -20.52 9.04
N ASP A 569 3.54 -19.26 9.08
CA ASP A 569 3.94 -18.62 10.33
C ASP A 569 2.68 -18.19 11.09
N GLY A 570 2.49 -18.74 12.28
CA GLY A 570 1.34 -18.46 13.15
C GLY A 570 1.43 -17.15 13.92
N ASN A 571 2.58 -16.47 13.88
CA ASN A 571 2.70 -15.16 14.48
C ASN A 571 1.75 -14.18 13.78
N ASN A 572 0.85 -13.55 14.55
CA ASN A 572 -0.21 -12.66 14.09
C ASN A 572 -1.43 -13.30 13.38
N MET A 573 -1.57 -14.63 13.36
CA MET A 573 -2.85 -15.28 12.97
C MET A 573 -3.92 -15.00 14.05
N GLU A 574 -4.97 -14.24 13.74
CA GLU A 574 -6.06 -13.93 14.68
C GLU A 574 -7.26 -14.89 14.61
N ALA A 575 -7.40 -15.69 13.55
CA ALA A 575 -8.52 -16.63 13.40
C ALA A 575 -8.10 -18.11 13.31
N ILE A 576 -8.00 -18.69 12.09
CA ILE A 576 -7.83 -20.13 11.89
C ILE A 576 -6.82 -20.36 10.76
N SER A 577 -5.85 -21.26 10.93
CA SER A 577 -4.96 -21.67 9.83
C SER A 577 -5.75 -22.21 8.65
N PHE A 578 -6.81 -22.97 8.92
CA PHE A 578 -7.77 -23.47 7.94
C PHE A 578 -9.20 -23.32 8.46
N ASN A 579 -9.96 -22.39 7.88
CA ASN A 579 -11.42 -22.38 8.05
C ASN A 579 -12.08 -23.08 6.85
N ILE A 580 -12.86 -24.13 7.11
CA ILE A 580 -13.53 -24.95 6.11
C ILE A 580 -15.04 -24.88 6.37
N ASP A 581 -15.74 -24.08 5.56
CA ASP A 581 -17.16 -23.77 5.81
C ASP A 581 -18.12 -24.84 5.26
N ASN A 582 -17.74 -25.64 4.25
CA ASN A 582 -18.60 -26.71 3.71
C ASN A 582 -17.83 -27.98 3.28
N LYS A 583 -17.72 -28.27 1.97
CA LYS A 583 -17.24 -29.56 1.44
C LYS A 583 -15.83 -29.47 0.87
N ILE A 584 -14.98 -30.40 1.28
CA ILE A 584 -13.70 -30.71 0.63
C ILE A 584 -13.74 -32.15 0.15
N VAL A 585 -13.41 -32.37 -1.13
CA VAL A 585 -13.19 -33.70 -1.71
C VAL A 585 -11.76 -33.76 -2.22
N THR A 586 -10.86 -34.29 -1.38
CA THR A 586 -9.45 -34.58 -1.71
C THR A 586 -9.32 -36.00 -2.26
N TYR A 587 -8.34 -36.23 -3.13
CA TYR A 587 -7.92 -37.55 -3.58
C TYR A 587 -6.53 -37.89 -3.06
#